data_AF-A0A842VE68-F1
#
_entry.id   AF-A0A842VE68-F1
#
_cell.length_a   1.000
_cell.length_b   1.000
_cell.length_c   1.000
_cell.angle_alpha   90.00
_cell.angle_beta   90.00
_cell.angle_gamma   90.00
#
_symmetry.space_group_name_H-M   'P 1'
#
loop_
_entity.id
_entity.type
_entity.pdbx_description
1 polymer ?
#
loop_
_entity_poly.entity_id
_entity_poly.type
_entity_poly.pdbx_seq_one_letter_code
_entity_poly.pdbx_strand_id
1 'polypeptide(L)'
;MAAHSNLLIDLIITMPWYILLARSFVKIQNRQRFSKSKVLLLGGIYEIGADGFAGPFLGLLWGDYLILNPFYWILIMTISFWQFILVYSSLVLPPVLILNETPTPP
;
A
#
# COMPACT_ATOMS: atom_id res chain seq x y z
N MET A 1 -6.13 5.04 12.19
CA MET A 1 -4.68 5.28 12.31
C MET A 1 -4.29 5.20 13.77
N ALA A 2 -4.00 4.00 14.28
CA ALA A 2 -3.44 3.85 15.61
C ALA A 2 -1.93 4.04 15.50
N ALA A 3 -1.47 5.30 15.50
CA ALA A 3 -0.10 5.57 15.87
C ALA A 3 0.03 5.08 17.32
N HIS A 4 0.66 3.93 17.52
CA HIS A 4 1.13 3.55 18.85
C HIS A 4 1.89 4.77 19.40
N SER A 5 1.73 5.15 20.67
CA SER A 5 2.38 6.35 21.23
C SER A 5 3.91 6.40 21.02
N ASN A 6 4.53 5.28 20.62
CA ASN A 6 5.90 5.19 20.15
C ASN A 6 5.97 4.90 18.64
N LEU A 7 6.18 5.95 17.85
CA LEU A 7 6.43 5.88 16.40
C LEU A 7 7.55 4.90 16.01
N LEU A 8 8.56 4.73 16.86
CA LEU A 8 9.65 3.78 16.61
C LEU A 8 9.19 2.31 16.64
N ILE A 9 8.27 1.97 17.53
CA ILE A 9 7.75 0.60 17.64
C ILE A 9 6.87 0.29 16.44
N ASP A 10 6.03 1.25 16.06
CA ASP A 10 5.19 1.14 14.88
C ASP A 10 6.04 0.97 13.60
N LEU A 11 7.13 1.75 13.49
CA LEU A 11 8.09 1.61 12.39
C LEU A 11 8.75 0.22 12.38
N ILE A 12 9.20 -0.30 13.52
CA ILE A 12 9.85 -1.62 13.60
C ILE A 12 8.89 -2.76 13.22
N ILE A 13 7.61 -2.63 13.55
CA ILE A 13 6.58 -3.64 13.24
C ILE A 13 6.18 -3.58 11.77
N THR A 14 6.04 -2.38 11.22
CA THR A 14 5.53 -2.17 9.84
C THR A 14 6.62 -2.29 8.78
N MET A 15 7.86 -1.89 9.07
CA MET A 15 8.98 -1.95 8.11
C MET A 15 9.25 -3.34 7.53
N PRO A 16 9.24 -4.45 8.31
CA PRO A 16 9.40 -5.80 7.76
C PRO A 16 8.35 -6.13 6.69
N TRP A 17 7.10 -5.72 6.90
CA TRP A 17 6.03 -5.92 5.92
C TRP A 17 6.28 -5.14 4.64
N TYR A 18 6.62 -3.85 4.75
CA TYR A 18 6.95 -3.02 3.59
C TYR A 18 8.18 -3.53 2.82
N ILE A 19 9.21 -4.00 3.51
CA ILE A 19 10.39 -4.62 2.89
C ILE A 19 9.98 -5.87 2.10
N LEU A 20 9.14 -6.74 2.68
CA LEU A 20 8.67 -7.94 2.01
C LEU A 20 7.83 -7.62 0.75
N LEU A 21 6.93 -6.63 0.84
CA LEU A 21 6.15 -6.17 -0.29
C LEU A 21 7.03 -5.60 -1.40
N ALA A 22 7.95 -4.68 -1.08
CA ALA A 22 8.84 -4.07 -2.05
C ALA A 22 9.73 -5.12 -2.73
N ARG A 23 10.33 -6.04 -1.97
CA ARG A 23 11.16 -7.13 -2.53
C ARG A 23 10.34 -8.06 -3.42
N SER A 24 9.13 -8.43 -3.01
CA SER A 24 8.25 -9.30 -3.81
C SER A 24 7.82 -8.61 -5.09
N PHE A 25 7.42 -7.34 -5.01
CA PHE A 25 7.04 -6.52 -6.14
C PHE A 25 8.18 -6.40 -7.16
N VAL A 26 9.38 -6.02 -6.73
CA VAL A 26 10.56 -5.90 -7.60
C VAL A 26 10.92 -7.25 -8.24
N LYS A 27 10.87 -8.35 -7.48
CA LYS A 27 11.16 -9.70 -7.99
C LYS A 27 10.15 -10.13 -9.06
N ILE A 28 8.86 -9.87 -8.83
CA ILE A 28 7.79 -10.19 -9.75
C ILE A 28 7.87 -9.32 -11.01
N GLN A 29 8.05 -8.00 -10.86
CA GLN A 29 8.18 -7.06 -11.97
C GLN A 29 9.40 -7.36 -12.85
N ASN A 30 10.49 -7.86 -12.27
CA ASN A 30 11.65 -8.34 -13.01
C ASN A 30 11.36 -9.58 -13.86
N ARG A 31 10.51 -10.50 -13.36
CA ARG A 31 10.13 -11.73 -14.09
C ARG A 31 9.05 -11.47 -15.12
N GLN A 32 8.11 -10.59 -14.81
CA GLN A 32 6.95 -10.25 -15.64
C GLN A 32 6.84 -8.73 -15.67
N ARG A 33 7.19 -8.13 -16.82
CA ARG A 33 7.14 -6.68 -17.00
C ARG A 33 5.70 -6.20 -17.13
N PHE A 34 5.04 -5.93 -16.01
CA PHE A 34 3.71 -5.36 -16.02
C PHE A 34 3.74 -3.90 -16.47
N SER A 35 2.73 -3.50 -17.24
CA SER A 35 2.59 -2.11 -17.67
C SER A 35 2.28 -1.19 -16.48
N LYS A 36 2.68 0.09 -16.59
CA LYS A 36 2.46 1.11 -15.57
C LYS A 36 1.00 1.14 -15.10
N SER A 37 0.06 1.09 -16.03
CA SER A 37 -1.38 1.12 -15.74
C SER A 37 -1.84 -0.10 -14.92
N LYS A 38 -1.32 -1.30 -15.22
CA LYS A 38 -1.65 -2.51 -14.45
C LYS A 38 -1.10 -2.43 -13.04
N VAL A 39 0.13 -1.94 -12.88
CA VAL A 39 0.76 -1.76 -11.56
C VAL A 39 -0.01 -0.75 -10.72
N LEU A 40 -0.37 0.40 -11.30
CA LEU A 40 -1.16 1.43 -10.60
C LEU A 40 -2.56 0.91 -10.22
N LEU A 41 -3.23 0.19 -11.13
CA LEU A 41 -4.52 -0.40 -10.82
C LEU A 41 -4.41 -1.41 -9.66
N LEU A 42 -3.41 -2.29 -9.70
CA LEU A 42 -3.20 -3.29 -8.66
C LEU A 42 -2.83 -2.64 -7.32
N GLY A 43 -1.99 -1.60 -7.34
CA GLY A 43 -1.64 -0.81 -6.16
C GLY A 43 -2.86 -0.10 -5.57
N GLY A 44 -3.75 0.44 -6.39
CA GLY A 44 -4.99 1.05 -5.93
C GLY A 44 -5.93 0.04 -5.27
N ILE A 45 -6.07 -1.15 -5.86
CA ILE A 45 -6.84 -2.25 -5.26
C ILE A 45 -6.22 -2.69 -3.92
N TYR A 46 -4.89 -2.79 -3.86
CA TYR A 46 -4.19 -3.11 -2.63
C TYR A 46 -4.45 -2.07 -1.54
N GLU A 47 -4.36 -0.77 -1.85
CA GLU A 47 -4.56 0.30 -0.86
C GLU A 47 -6.00 0.33 -0.33
N ILE A 48 -6.99 0.19 -1.22
CA ILE A 48 -8.39 0.09 -0.82
C ILE A 48 -8.60 -1.13 0.09
N GLY A 49 -8.00 -2.27 -0.25
CA GLY A 49 -8.12 -3.48 0.57
C GLY A 49 -7.40 -3.36 1.92
N ALA A 50 -6.18 -2.83 1.93
CA ALA A 50 -5.32 -2.75 3.10
C ALA A 50 -5.80 -1.66 4.07
N ASP A 51 -5.78 -0.39 3.66
CA ASP A 51 -6.11 0.73 4.53
C ASP A 51 -7.62 1.01 4.56
N GLY A 52 -8.32 0.73 3.46
CA GLY A 52 -9.76 0.95 3.38
C GLY A 52 -10.60 -0.10 4.11
N PHE A 53 -10.21 -1.38 4.06
CA PHE A 53 -10.99 -2.48 4.65
C PHE A 53 -10.27 -3.19 5.79
N ALA A 54 -9.07 -3.71 5.57
CA ALA A 54 -8.37 -4.54 6.55
C ALA A 54 -7.95 -3.74 7.79
N GLY A 55 -7.47 -2.50 7.63
CA GLY A 55 -7.08 -1.62 8.72
C GLY A 55 -8.21 -1.35 9.72
N PRO A 56 -9.38 -0.83 9.28
CA PRO A 56 -10.54 -0.63 10.15
C PRO A 56 -11.06 -1.92 10.77
N PHE A 57 -11.01 -3.04 10.04
CA PHE A 57 -11.47 -4.33 10.55
C PHE A 57 -10.53 -4.89 11.63
N LEU A 58 -9.22 -4.72 11.48
CA LEU A 58 -8.25 -5.01 12.53
C LEU A 58 -8.44 -4.05 13.73
N GLY A 59 -8.73 -2.78 13.47
CA GLY A 59 -9.07 -1.80 14.51
C GLY A 59 -10.23 -2.26 15.40
N LEU A 60 -11.25 -2.89 14.82
CA LEU A 60 -12.39 -3.43 15.56
C LEU A 60 -11.97 -4.48 16.60
N LEU A 61 -11.00 -5.33 16.28
CA LEU A 61 -10.47 -6.34 17.22
C LEU A 61 -9.72 -5.71 18.41
N TRP A 62 -9.27 -4.46 18.26
CA TRP A 62 -8.62 -3.65 19.30
C TRP A 62 -9.58 -2.63 19.97
N GLY A 63 -10.89 -2.73 19.71
CA GLY A 63 -11.90 -1.86 20.31
C GLY A 63 -12.09 -0.52 19.62
N ASP A 64 -11.59 -0.34 18.39
CA ASP A 64 -11.90 0.82 17.55
C ASP A 64 -13.22 0.59 16.79
N TYR A 65 -14.25 1.36 17.15
CA TYR A 65 -15.59 1.26 16.56
C TYR A 65 -15.86 2.32 15.49
N LEU A 66 -14.85 3.06 15.02
CA LEU A 66 -15.01 4.08 13.97
C LEU A 66 -15.62 3.51 12.68
N ILE A 67 -15.41 2.22 12.41
CA ILE A 67 -15.98 1.48 11.28
C ILE A 67 -17.52 1.47 11.28
N LEU A 68 -18.17 1.65 12.43
CA LEU A 68 -19.63 1.70 12.54
C LEU A 68 -20.20 3.06 12.08
N ASN A 69 -19.36 4.08 11.91
CA ASN A 69 -19.79 5.40 11.46
C ASN A 69 -19.79 5.50 9.92
N PRO A 70 -20.92 5.77 9.25
CA PRO A 70 -20.99 5.90 7.80
C PRO A 70 -20.08 7.01 7.24
N PHE A 71 -19.88 8.11 7.98
CA PHE A 71 -19.00 9.21 7.55
C PHE A 71 -17.53 8.81 7.56
N TYR A 72 -17.14 7.86 8.42
CA TYR A 72 -15.77 7.35 8.46
C TYR A 72 -15.40 6.67 7.14
N TRP A 73 -16.33 5.94 6.52
CA TRP A 73 -16.11 5.27 5.24
C TRP A 73 -15.87 6.24 4.08
N ILE A 74 -16.60 7.37 4.05
CA ILE A 74 -16.39 8.41 3.03
C ILE A 74 -15.01 9.05 3.22
N LEU A 75 -14.67 9.37 4.48
CA LEU A 75 -13.40 10.00 4.82
C LEU A 75 -12.21 9.10 4.49
N ILE A 76 -12.24 7.83 4.91
CA ILE A 76 -11.12 6.90 4.69
C ILE A 76 -10.91 6.62 3.20
N MET A 77 -11.97 6.43 2.41
CA MET A 77 -11.85 6.26 0.96
C MET A 77 -11.23 7.49 0.30
N THR A 78 -11.61 8.69 0.73
CA THR A 78 -11.05 9.94 0.21
C THR A 78 -9.57 10.08 0.56
N ILE A 79 -9.20 9.83 1.82
CA ILE A 79 -7.82 9.94 2.29
C ILE A 79 -6.95 8.86 1.63
N SER A 80 -7.38 7.59 1.63
CA SER A 80 -6.67 6.48 1.01
C SER A 80 -6.46 6.68 -0.49
N PHE A 81 -7.43 7.30 -1.20
CA PHE A 81 -7.25 7.65 -2.61
C PHE A 81 -6.12 8.67 -2.82
N TRP A 82 -6.08 9.74 -2.04
CA TRP A 82 -5.01 10.74 -2.13
C TRP A 82 -3.65 10.19 -1.67
N GLN A 83 -3.65 9.37 -0.62
CA GLN A 83 -2.46 8.67 -0.14
C GLN A 83 -1.92 7.72 -1.22
N PHE A 84 -2.79 7.00 -1.93
CA PHE A 84 -2.40 6.16 -3.05
C PHE A 84 -1.74 6.99 -4.16
N ILE A 85 -2.36 8.09 -4.56
CA ILE A 85 -1.84 8.96 -5.63
C ILE A 85 -0.48 9.55 -5.27
N LEU A 86 -0.28 10.04 -4.05
CA LEU A 86 0.96 10.75 -3.70
C LEU A 86 2.07 9.80 -3.25
N VAL A 87 1.73 8.80 -2.42
CA VAL A 87 2.71 7.96 -1.73
C VAL A 87 2.95 6.64 -2.47
N TYR A 88 1.89 5.89 -2.74
CA TYR A 88 2.08 4.57 -3.36
C TYR A 88 2.50 4.66 -4.81
N SER A 89 1.93 5.58 -5.60
CA SER A 89 2.31 5.75 -7.00
C SER A 89 3.80 6.09 -7.13
N SER A 90 4.32 6.95 -6.26
CA SER A 90 5.74 7.36 -6.26
C SER A 90 6.67 6.24 -5.79
N LEU A 91 6.17 5.27 -5.02
CA LEU A 91 6.93 4.08 -4.60
C LEU A 91 6.99 3.02 -5.71
N VAL A 92 5.87 2.78 -6.41
CA VAL A 92 5.78 1.69 -7.41
C VAL A 92 6.19 2.08 -8.83
N LEU A 93 6.07 3.36 -9.20
CA LEU A 93 6.42 3.82 -10.55
C LEU A 93 7.93 3.76 -10.86
N PRO A 94 8.85 4.20 -9.98
CA PRO A 94 10.28 4.21 -10.31
C PRO A 94 10.84 2.82 -10.66
N PRO A 95 10.55 1.74 -9.90
CA PRO A 95 10.99 0.39 -10.29
C PRO A 95 10.43 -0.02 -11.66
N VAL A 96 9.19 0.33 -11.99
CA VAL A 96 8.58 -0.01 -13.29
C VAL A 96 9.26 0.75 -14.43
N LEU A 97 9.62 2.02 -14.22
CA LEU A 97 10.34 2.82 -15.23
C LEU A 97 11.72 2.22 -15.48
N ILE A 98 12.49 1.99 -14.42
CA ILE A 98 13.86 1.46 -14.49
C ILE A 98 13.88 0.06 -15.13
N LEU A 99 12.96 -0.82 -14.74
CA LEU A 99 12.93 -2.20 -15.23
C LEU A 99 12.43 -2.31 -16.68
N ASN A 100 11.67 -1.34 -17.17
CA ASN A 100 11.26 -1.33 -18.58
C ASN A 100 12.38 -0.84 -19.51
N GLU A 101 13.26 0.03 -19.03
CA GLU A 101 14.38 0.58 -19.80
C GLU A 101 15.60 -0.36 -19.85
N THR A 102 15.73 -1.29 -18.89
CA THR A 102 16.83 -2.27 -18.89
C THR A 102 16.57 -3.42 -19.88
N PRO A 103 17.60 -4.00 -20.52
CA PRO A 103 17.46 -5.23 -21.30
C PRO A 103 17.03 -6.39 -20.40
N THR A 104 16.14 -7.27 -20.87
CA THR A 104 15.80 -8.50 -20.13
C THR A 104 17.05 -9.37 -20.03
N PRO A 105 17.47 -9.81 -18.82
CA PRO A 105 18.51 -10.81 -18.71
C PRO A 105 18.05 -12.11 -19.42
N PRO A 106 18.96 -12.81 -20.11
CA PRO A 106 18.65 -14.01 -20.89
C PRO A 106 18.12 -15.17 -20.04
#